data_AF-D8FY71-F1
#
_entry.id   AF-D8FY71-F1
#
_cell.length_a   1.000
_cell.length_b   1.000
_cell.length_c   1.000
_cell.angle_alpha   90.00
_cell.angle_beta   90.00
_cell.angle_gamma   90.00
#
_symmetry.space_group_name_H-M   'P 1'
#
loop_
_entity.id
_entity.type
_entity.pdbx_description
1 polymer ?
#
loop_
_entity_poly.entity_id
_entity_poly.type
_entity_poly.pdbx_seq_one_letter_code
_entity_poly.pdbx_strand_id
1 'polypeptide(L)'
;MMICNRKEVTKVDTMNEHLVTYFVLMTLVIIKPIKKRLKSLLRKIMNVIPAIDLLEGRCVRLYQGDYARSQTFNENPVEVARQWVDEGATLLHLVDLDGAKVGHAVNQKAIEAIVKAVDVPCQVGGGLRDRASVSTLINLGVKRAILGTVAVEKPQLVAELCGEFPGQILVGIDARNGKVATRGWLETSEVLATDLAHQMAQLGAAEIIYTDIQRDGTLSGPNLEALRELANAVAIPVIASGGVSSIADLLSLLALEPLGVTGAIVGRAIYTGDISLKEAIRAVGQGRWQDVPPDLGSSSFA
;
A
#
# COMPACT_ATOMS: atom_id res chain seq x y z
N MET A 1 60.72 47.66 34.82
CA MET A 1 61.10 46.31 34.35
C MET A 1 59.84 45.61 33.89
N MET A 2 59.90 45.06 32.67
CA MET A 2 58.93 44.16 32.02
C MET A 2 57.62 44.76 31.43
N ILE A 3 57.77 45.06 30.14
CA ILE A 3 56.77 44.98 29.06
C ILE A 3 56.22 43.54 29.01
N CYS A 4 54.90 43.36 28.89
CA CYS A 4 54.36 42.25 28.12
C CYS A 4 52.93 42.52 27.61
N ASN A 5 52.74 42.18 26.34
CA ASN A 5 51.66 42.54 25.44
C ASN A 5 50.35 41.82 25.80
N ARG A 6 49.24 42.55 25.96
CA ARG A 6 47.88 41.98 25.91
C ARG A 6 47.31 42.13 24.49
N LYS A 7 47.70 41.26 23.58
CA LYS A 7 46.99 40.99 22.33
C LYS A 7 47.30 39.55 21.95
N GLU A 8 46.31 38.65 22.07
CA GLU A 8 46.20 37.32 21.42
C GLU A 8 45.44 36.30 22.29
N VAL A 9 44.16 36.53 22.62
CA VAL A 9 43.30 35.45 23.16
C VAL A 9 41.83 35.55 22.68
N THR A 10 41.55 36.11 21.50
CA THR A 10 40.16 36.28 21.04
C THR A 10 39.94 35.99 19.56
N LYS A 11 40.74 35.10 18.95
CA LYS A 11 40.59 34.75 17.52
C LYS A 11 40.46 33.25 17.23
N VAL A 12 40.66 32.37 18.22
CA VAL A 12 40.65 30.91 18.01
C VAL A 12 39.28 30.29 18.28
N ASP A 13 38.49 30.83 19.21
CA ASP A 13 37.18 30.27 19.56
C ASP A 13 36.08 30.58 18.54
N THR A 14 36.10 31.76 17.92
CA THR A 14 35.12 32.14 16.89
C THR A 14 35.29 31.40 15.57
N MET A 15 36.53 31.01 15.19
CA MET A 15 36.75 30.17 14.01
C MET A 15 36.15 28.77 14.18
N ASN A 16 36.13 28.24 15.41
CA ASN A 16 35.56 26.93 15.69
C ASN A 16 34.02 26.94 15.65
N GLU A 17 33.38 27.99 16.19
CA GLU A 17 31.93 28.15 16.09
C GLU A 17 31.45 28.34 14.65
N HIS A 18 32.19 29.09 13.83
CA HIS A 18 31.88 29.26 12.41
C HIS A 18 32.08 27.96 11.62
N LEU A 19 33.12 27.17 11.92
CA LEU A 19 33.31 25.86 11.28
C LEU A 19 32.20 24.88 11.65
N VAL A 20 31.81 24.81 12.94
CA VAL A 20 30.72 23.94 13.41
C VAL A 20 29.40 24.35 12.78
N THR A 21 29.10 25.65 12.73
CA THR A 21 27.89 26.17 12.09
C THR A 21 27.88 25.86 10.59
N TYR A 22 29.02 26.02 9.90
CA TYR A 22 29.15 25.67 8.48
C TYR A 22 28.99 24.17 8.23
N PHE A 23 29.52 23.30 9.11
CA PHE A 23 29.38 21.85 9.01
C PHE A 23 27.93 21.38 9.26
N VAL A 24 27.27 21.97 10.26
CA VAL A 24 25.85 21.74 10.55
C VAL A 24 24.99 22.22 9.37
N LEU A 25 25.27 23.40 8.83
CA LEU A 25 24.57 23.96 7.66
C LEU A 25 24.81 23.12 6.40
N MET A 26 26.05 22.72 6.09
CA MET A 26 26.34 21.78 5.00
C MET A 26 25.59 20.45 5.20
N THR A 27 25.54 19.93 6.43
CA THR A 27 24.88 18.66 6.71
C THR A 27 23.36 18.75 6.55
N LEU A 28 22.73 19.82 7.04
CA LEU A 28 21.28 20.02 6.99
C LEU A 28 20.77 20.51 5.63
N VAL A 29 21.53 21.39 4.96
CA VAL A 29 21.09 22.08 3.74
C VAL A 29 21.59 21.39 2.47
N ILE A 30 22.74 20.71 2.53
CA ILE A 30 23.36 20.11 1.34
C ILE A 30 23.35 18.58 1.45
N ILE A 31 23.94 18.00 2.49
CA ILE A 31 24.15 16.54 2.57
C ILE A 31 22.85 15.78 2.88
N LYS A 32 21.99 16.24 3.80
CA LYS A 32 20.70 15.59 4.11
C LYS A 32 19.75 15.60 2.91
N PRO A 33 19.54 16.73 2.20
CA PRO A 33 18.73 16.76 0.99
C PRO A 33 19.33 15.91 -0.12
N ILE A 34 20.65 15.93 -0.30
CA ILE A 34 21.34 15.07 -1.28
C ILE A 34 21.16 13.59 -0.92
N LYS A 35 21.35 13.15 0.32
CA LYS A 35 21.13 11.75 0.74
C LYS A 35 19.67 11.32 0.63
N LYS A 36 18.72 12.22 0.93
CA LYS A 36 17.27 11.96 0.74
C LYS A 36 16.94 11.83 -0.75
N ARG A 37 17.49 12.71 -1.59
CA ARG A 37 17.35 12.68 -3.05
C ARG A 37 18.08 11.49 -3.67
N LEU A 38 19.24 11.07 -3.14
CA LEU A 38 19.97 9.86 -3.56
C LEU A 38 19.22 8.59 -3.16
N LYS A 39 18.64 8.51 -1.95
CA LYS A 39 17.75 7.40 -1.55
C LYS A 39 16.50 7.32 -2.43
N SER A 40 15.90 8.47 -2.73
CA SER A 40 14.76 8.59 -3.65
C SER A 40 15.13 8.28 -5.11
N LEU A 41 16.37 8.53 -5.51
CA LEU A 41 16.89 8.20 -6.85
C LEU A 41 17.32 6.74 -6.99
N LEU A 42 17.44 5.96 -5.90
CA LEU A 42 18.15 4.67 -5.97
C LEU A 42 17.30 3.40 -5.80
N ARG A 43 16.03 3.42 -5.39
CA ARG A 43 15.22 2.18 -5.39
C ARG A 43 13.76 2.43 -5.67
N LYS A 44 13.36 2.28 -6.94
CA LYS A 44 11.95 2.06 -7.29
C LYS A 44 11.56 0.71 -6.71
N ILE A 45 10.62 0.68 -5.78
CA ILE A 45 10.07 -0.56 -5.23
C ILE A 45 8.55 -0.52 -5.38
N MET A 46 7.97 -1.69 -5.64
CA MET A 46 6.53 -1.90 -5.66
C MET A 46 6.21 -2.91 -4.57
N ASN A 47 5.31 -2.57 -3.66
CA ASN A 47 4.84 -3.53 -2.67
C ASN A 47 3.88 -4.53 -3.34
N VAL A 48 4.23 -5.81 -3.35
CA VAL A 48 3.37 -6.88 -3.87
C VAL A 48 2.54 -7.41 -2.70
N ILE A 49 1.23 -7.17 -2.74
CA ILE A 49 0.33 -7.37 -1.61
C ILE A 49 -0.62 -8.53 -1.93
N PRO A 50 -0.41 -9.74 -1.39
CA PRO A 50 -1.36 -10.83 -1.60
C PRO A 50 -2.68 -10.53 -0.90
N ALA A 51 -3.78 -10.86 -1.58
CA ALA A 51 -5.12 -10.67 -1.04
C ALA A 51 -5.70 -11.98 -0.44
N ILE A 52 -6.57 -11.83 0.55
CA ILE A 52 -7.39 -12.91 1.11
C ILE A 52 -8.83 -12.41 1.17
N ASP A 53 -9.70 -12.99 0.35
CA ASP A 53 -11.12 -12.66 0.38
C ASP A 53 -11.83 -13.68 1.26
N LEU A 54 -12.62 -13.19 2.22
CA LEU A 54 -13.31 -13.99 3.23
C LEU A 54 -14.80 -14.06 2.90
N LEU A 55 -15.29 -15.28 2.71
CA LEU A 55 -16.71 -15.58 2.53
C LEU A 55 -17.07 -16.80 3.38
N GLU A 56 -18.07 -16.65 4.24
CA GLU A 56 -18.49 -17.65 5.23
C GLU A 56 -17.33 -18.18 6.08
N GLY A 57 -16.38 -17.30 6.44
CA GLY A 57 -15.19 -17.64 7.21
C GLY A 57 -14.06 -18.32 6.43
N ARG A 58 -14.18 -18.47 5.10
CA ARG A 58 -13.28 -19.25 4.24
C ARG A 58 -12.57 -18.36 3.21
N CYS A 59 -11.43 -18.81 2.71
CA CYS A 59 -10.71 -18.13 1.64
C CYS A 59 -11.30 -18.47 0.28
N VAL A 60 -11.85 -17.45 -0.37
CA VAL A 60 -12.48 -17.59 -1.69
C VAL A 60 -11.86 -16.64 -2.71
N ARG A 61 -12.22 -16.84 -3.98
CA ARG A 61 -12.13 -15.81 -5.01
C ARG A 61 -13.43 -15.72 -5.77
N LEU A 62 -13.81 -14.49 -6.10
CA LEU A 62 -14.92 -14.19 -6.99
C LEU A 62 -14.39 -13.96 -8.40
N TYR A 63 -15.13 -14.41 -9.41
CA TYR A 63 -14.88 -14.00 -10.79
C TYR A 63 -15.57 -12.65 -11.04
N GLN A 64 -14.80 -11.57 -11.27
CA GLN A 64 -15.33 -10.21 -11.48
C GLN A 64 -16.30 -9.77 -10.36
N GLY A 65 -16.02 -10.14 -9.11
CA GLY A 65 -16.84 -9.79 -7.94
C GLY A 65 -18.21 -10.47 -7.87
N ASP A 66 -18.49 -11.45 -8.74
CA ASP A 66 -19.76 -12.19 -8.72
C ASP A 66 -19.76 -13.27 -7.63
N TYR A 67 -20.57 -13.06 -6.59
CA TYR A 67 -20.76 -13.98 -5.46
C TYR A 67 -21.29 -15.35 -5.89
N ALA A 68 -22.08 -15.43 -6.97
CA ALA A 68 -22.57 -16.71 -7.50
C ALA A 68 -21.47 -17.51 -8.20
N ARG A 69 -20.35 -16.87 -8.53
CA ARG A 69 -19.17 -17.46 -9.17
C ARG A 69 -17.97 -17.44 -8.22
N SER A 70 -18.21 -17.89 -6.99
CA SER A 70 -17.15 -18.07 -5.99
C SER A 70 -16.48 -19.43 -6.15
N GLN A 71 -15.17 -19.44 -5.91
CA GLN A 71 -14.37 -20.66 -5.77
C GLN A 71 -13.69 -20.61 -4.40
N THR A 72 -13.85 -21.68 -3.61
CA THR A 72 -13.11 -21.83 -2.34
C THR A 72 -11.72 -22.35 -2.64
N PHE A 73 -10.71 -21.64 -2.14
CA PHE A 73 -9.30 -22.01 -2.30
C PHE A 73 -8.73 -22.65 -1.04
N ASN A 74 -9.16 -22.20 0.13
CA ASN A 74 -8.78 -22.81 1.40
C ASN A 74 -9.88 -22.56 2.45
N GLU A 75 -10.14 -23.57 3.27
CA GLU A 75 -11.09 -23.50 4.38
C GLU A 75 -10.50 -22.78 5.61
N ASN A 76 -9.17 -22.67 5.71
CA ASN A 76 -8.47 -22.05 6.83
C ASN A 76 -7.70 -20.77 6.41
N PRO A 77 -8.25 -19.58 6.69
CA PRO A 77 -7.59 -18.32 6.35
C PRO A 77 -6.25 -18.06 7.05
N VAL A 78 -6.03 -18.64 8.23
CA VAL A 78 -4.78 -18.49 8.97
C VAL A 78 -3.63 -19.21 8.26
N GLU A 79 -3.90 -20.37 7.67
CA GLU A 79 -2.89 -21.11 6.89
C GLU A 79 -2.47 -20.32 5.66
N VAL A 80 -3.44 -19.75 4.93
CA VAL A 80 -3.17 -18.90 3.76
C VAL A 80 -2.37 -17.65 4.14
N ALA A 81 -2.72 -16.99 5.25
CA ALA A 81 -1.98 -15.83 5.73
C ALA A 81 -0.53 -16.17 6.07
N ARG A 82 -0.28 -17.28 6.77
CA ARG A 82 1.07 -17.76 7.09
C ARG A 82 1.86 -18.11 5.83
N GLN A 83 1.24 -18.82 4.89
CA GLN A 83 1.86 -19.15 3.61
C GLN A 83 2.35 -17.88 2.89
N TRP A 84 1.51 -16.85 2.77
CA TRP A 84 1.91 -15.60 2.11
C TRP A 84 3.06 -14.89 2.82
N VAL A 85 3.08 -14.92 4.15
CA VAL A 85 4.20 -14.37 4.93
C VAL A 85 5.48 -15.17 4.73
N ASP A 86 5.40 -16.50 4.75
CA ASP A 86 6.54 -17.40 4.51
C ASP A 86 7.11 -17.23 3.09
N GLU A 87 6.25 -16.90 2.12
CA GLU A 87 6.64 -16.55 0.75
C GLU A 87 7.19 -15.13 0.60
N GLY A 88 7.14 -14.32 1.65
CA GLY A 88 7.81 -13.01 1.76
C GLY A 88 6.89 -11.79 1.77
N ALA A 89 5.56 -11.96 1.87
CA ALA A 89 4.64 -10.83 1.97
C ALA A 89 5.00 -9.94 3.18
N THR A 90 5.02 -8.62 2.98
CA THR A 90 5.27 -7.64 4.05
C THR A 90 4.00 -6.92 4.52
N LEU A 91 2.88 -7.20 3.86
CA LEU A 91 1.56 -6.64 4.12
C LEU A 91 0.52 -7.61 3.54
N LEU A 92 -0.56 -7.87 4.26
CA LEU A 92 -1.70 -8.64 3.76
C LEU A 92 -2.90 -7.74 3.51
N HIS A 93 -3.61 -7.96 2.39
CA HIS A 93 -4.88 -7.31 2.09
C HIS A 93 -6.04 -8.28 2.35
N LEU A 94 -6.93 -7.97 3.28
CA LEU A 94 -8.07 -8.81 3.63
C LEU A 94 -9.37 -8.12 3.22
N VAL A 95 -10.29 -8.88 2.64
CA VAL A 95 -11.62 -8.38 2.25
C VAL A 95 -12.68 -9.24 2.92
N ASP A 96 -13.49 -8.66 3.81
CA ASP A 96 -14.70 -9.28 4.33
C ASP A 96 -15.82 -9.14 3.29
N LEU A 97 -15.98 -10.16 2.43
CA LEU A 97 -16.98 -10.14 1.36
C LEU A 97 -18.41 -10.23 1.91
N ASP A 98 -18.62 -11.02 2.96
CA ASP A 98 -19.91 -11.05 3.67
C ASP A 98 -20.25 -9.65 4.18
N GLY A 99 -19.28 -9.01 4.85
CA GLY A 99 -19.48 -7.67 5.39
C GLY A 99 -19.68 -6.62 4.32
N ALA A 100 -18.98 -6.70 3.18
CA ALA A 100 -19.21 -5.84 2.04
C ALA A 100 -20.66 -5.94 1.52
N LYS A 101 -21.22 -7.16 1.50
CA LYS A 101 -22.58 -7.44 1.06
C LYS A 101 -23.64 -6.96 2.06
N VAL A 102 -23.51 -7.28 3.34
CA VAL A 102 -24.54 -6.96 4.36
C VAL A 102 -24.38 -5.58 4.99
N GLY A 103 -23.20 -4.96 4.86
CA GLY A 103 -22.93 -3.60 5.33
C GLY A 103 -22.44 -3.47 6.77
N HIS A 104 -21.98 -4.55 7.38
CA HIS A 104 -21.30 -4.59 8.68
C HIS A 104 -20.31 -5.76 8.69
N ALA A 105 -19.21 -5.67 9.44
CA ALA A 105 -18.21 -6.74 9.46
C ALA A 105 -18.79 -8.06 10.04
N VAL A 106 -18.68 -9.15 9.27
CA VAL A 106 -19.18 -10.49 9.60
C VAL A 106 -18.03 -11.42 9.98
N ASN A 107 -16.89 -11.34 9.28
CA ASN A 107 -15.77 -12.26 9.45
C ASN A 107 -14.76 -11.83 10.51
N GLN A 108 -15.19 -11.09 11.55
CA GLN A 108 -14.30 -10.52 12.57
C GLN A 108 -13.44 -11.58 13.26
N LYS A 109 -13.99 -12.77 13.56
CA LYS A 109 -13.24 -13.88 14.17
C LYS A 109 -12.12 -14.40 13.28
N ALA A 110 -12.37 -14.52 11.98
CA ALA A 110 -11.35 -14.96 11.02
C ALA A 110 -10.25 -13.90 10.86
N ILE A 111 -10.64 -12.62 10.78
CA ILE A 111 -9.69 -11.49 10.73
C ILE A 111 -8.83 -11.44 11.98
N GLU A 112 -9.42 -11.55 13.18
CA GLU A 112 -8.69 -11.58 14.45
C GLU A 112 -7.72 -12.76 14.51
N ALA A 113 -8.14 -13.95 14.06
CA ALA A 113 -7.28 -15.12 14.01
C ALA A 113 -6.07 -14.92 13.07
N ILE A 114 -6.26 -14.30 11.91
CA ILE A 114 -5.17 -13.94 10.99
C ILE A 114 -4.21 -12.95 11.65
N VAL A 115 -4.72 -11.83 12.16
CA VAL A 115 -3.92 -10.76 12.75
C VAL A 115 -3.06 -11.26 13.92
N LYS A 116 -3.57 -12.21 14.72
CA LYS A 116 -2.80 -12.81 15.83
C LYS A 116 -1.77 -13.85 15.36
N ALA A 117 -1.91 -14.39 14.16
CA ALA A 117 -1.11 -15.52 13.68
C ALA A 117 0.09 -15.12 12.82
N VAL A 118 0.18 -13.85 12.41
CA VAL A 118 1.26 -13.31 11.56
C VAL A 118 1.81 -12.00 12.11
N ASP A 119 3.10 -11.75 11.89
CA ASP A 119 3.79 -10.55 12.39
C ASP A 119 3.78 -9.37 11.40
N VAL A 120 3.18 -9.55 10.22
CA VAL A 120 3.08 -8.50 9.19
C VAL A 120 1.77 -7.73 9.34
N PRO A 121 1.75 -6.42 9.03
CA PRO A 121 0.52 -5.65 9.10
C PRO A 121 -0.56 -6.20 8.15
N CYS A 122 -1.81 -6.06 8.56
CA CYS A 122 -2.98 -6.30 7.71
C CYS A 122 -3.70 -5.00 7.40
N GLN A 123 -4.20 -4.87 6.17
CA GLN A 123 -5.20 -3.89 5.79
C GLN A 123 -6.53 -4.61 5.51
N VAL A 124 -7.64 -4.09 6.01
CA VAL A 124 -8.93 -4.78 5.98
C VAL A 124 -10.02 -3.87 5.44
N GLY A 125 -10.74 -4.36 4.44
CA GLY A 125 -11.98 -3.75 3.91
C GLY A 125 -13.18 -4.69 4.04
N GLY A 126 -14.37 -4.16 3.81
CA GLY A 126 -15.63 -4.90 3.83
C GLY A 126 -16.54 -4.52 5.00
N GLY A 127 -17.69 -3.92 4.71
CA GLY A 127 -18.73 -3.64 5.71
C GLY A 127 -18.46 -2.49 6.68
N LEU A 128 -17.42 -1.67 6.46
CA LEU A 128 -17.09 -0.55 7.34
C LEU A 128 -17.91 0.70 6.98
N ARG A 129 -19.02 0.92 7.70
CA ARG A 129 -20.01 1.98 7.42
C ARG A 129 -20.19 3.00 8.55
N ASP A 130 -19.51 2.80 9.67
CA ASP A 130 -19.60 3.62 10.86
C ASP A 130 -18.28 3.63 11.66
N ARG A 131 -18.20 4.51 12.66
CA ARG A 131 -17.03 4.64 13.53
C ARG A 131 -16.78 3.41 14.40
N ALA A 132 -17.84 2.76 14.86
CA ALA A 132 -17.73 1.64 15.79
C ALA A 132 -17.05 0.43 15.12
N SER A 133 -17.42 0.12 13.88
CA SER A 133 -16.83 -0.95 13.07
C SER A 133 -15.35 -0.70 12.77
N VAL A 134 -14.98 0.52 12.39
CA VAL A 134 -13.57 0.90 12.15
C VAL A 134 -12.73 0.82 13.43
N SER A 135 -13.23 1.40 14.52
CA SER A 135 -12.57 1.35 15.83
C SER A 135 -12.37 -0.10 16.30
N THR A 136 -13.38 -0.96 16.12
CA THR A 136 -13.29 -2.38 16.45
C THR A 136 -12.17 -3.06 15.68
N LEU A 137 -12.09 -2.89 14.36
CA LEU A 137 -11.01 -3.49 13.57
C LEU A 137 -9.63 -3.02 13.99
N ILE A 138 -9.44 -1.70 14.17
CA ILE A 138 -8.15 -1.16 14.59
C ILE A 138 -7.74 -1.71 15.95
N ASN A 139 -8.68 -1.82 16.90
CA ASN A 139 -8.44 -2.38 18.23
C ASN A 139 -8.12 -3.89 18.20
N LEU A 140 -8.54 -4.63 17.16
CA LEU A 140 -8.15 -6.02 16.94
C LEU A 140 -6.69 -6.16 16.48
N GLY A 141 -6.01 -5.06 16.15
CA GLY A 141 -4.64 -5.04 15.64
C GLY A 141 -4.54 -4.86 14.13
N VAL A 142 -5.67 -4.62 13.43
CA VAL A 142 -5.64 -4.25 12.01
C VAL A 142 -4.92 -2.91 11.87
N LYS A 143 -3.89 -2.87 11.02
CA LYS A 143 -3.07 -1.67 10.84
C LYS A 143 -3.80 -0.58 10.08
N ARG A 144 -4.62 -0.97 9.09
CA ARG A 144 -5.32 -0.03 8.19
C ARG A 144 -6.73 -0.50 7.86
N ALA A 145 -7.72 0.36 8.02
CA ALA A 145 -9.10 0.13 7.64
C ALA A 145 -9.38 0.73 6.25
N ILE A 146 -10.05 -0.03 5.38
CA ILE A 146 -10.34 0.38 4.00
C ILE A 146 -11.83 0.71 3.88
N LEU A 147 -12.11 1.98 3.56
CA LEU A 147 -13.45 2.51 3.38
C LEU A 147 -13.79 2.57 1.89
N GLY A 148 -14.83 1.85 1.47
CA GLY A 148 -15.30 1.85 0.07
C GLY A 148 -16.55 2.71 -0.11
N THR A 149 -17.73 2.05 -0.11
CA THR A 149 -19.04 2.70 -0.31
C THR A 149 -19.28 3.93 0.55
N VAL A 150 -18.81 3.93 1.81
CA VAL A 150 -18.98 5.07 2.73
C VAL A 150 -18.24 6.32 2.27
N ALA A 151 -17.17 6.20 1.47
CA ALA A 151 -16.46 7.35 0.90
C ALA A 151 -17.32 8.15 -0.08
N VAL A 152 -18.23 7.46 -0.80
CA VAL A 152 -19.19 8.10 -1.70
C VAL A 152 -20.41 8.60 -0.92
N GLU A 153 -20.97 7.76 -0.05
CA GLU A 153 -22.27 8.04 0.59
C GLU A 153 -22.15 9.00 1.79
N LYS A 154 -21.03 9.00 2.51
CA LYS A 154 -20.83 9.75 3.77
C LYS A 154 -19.39 10.29 3.88
N PRO A 155 -18.96 11.19 2.99
CA PRO A 155 -17.58 11.70 2.98
C PRO A 155 -17.18 12.39 4.30
N GLN A 156 -18.12 13.02 5.01
CA GLN A 156 -17.84 13.63 6.32
C GLN A 156 -17.41 12.59 7.37
N LEU A 157 -18.00 11.40 7.36
CA LEU A 157 -17.59 10.32 8.25
C LEU A 157 -16.15 9.87 7.94
N VAL A 158 -15.76 9.84 6.65
CA VAL A 158 -14.36 9.54 6.29
C VAL A 158 -13.43 10.59 6.88
N ALA A 159 -13.77 11.88 6.76
CA ALA A 159 -12.95 12.97 7.33
C ALA A 159 -12.80 12.85 8.86
N GLU A 160 -13.89 12.54 9.56
CA GLU A 160 -13.87 12.29 11.02
C GLU A 160 -12.95 11.11 11.37
N LEU A 161 -13.06 10.00 10.62
CA LEU A 161 -12.24 8.81 10.84
C LEU A 161 -10.75 9.05 10.54
N CYS A 162 -10.45 9.81 9.50
CA CYS A 162 -9.06 10.20 9.19
C CYS A 162 -8.47 11.08 10.30
N GLY A 163 -9.28 11.97 10.90
CA GLY A 163 -8.87 12.78 12.04
C GLY A 163 -8.64 11.96 13.32
N GLU A 164 -9.49 10.96 13.57
CA GLU A 164 -9.37 10.09 14.74
C GLU A 164 -8.25 9.04 14.60
N PHE A 165 -8.06 8.49 13.40
CA PHE A 165 -7.12 7.41 13.11
C PHE A 165 -6.11 7.82 12.03
N PRO A 166 -5.25 8.83 12.28
CA PRO A 166 -4.35 9.38 11.28
C PRO A 166 -3.40 8.32 10.73
N GLY A 167 -3.30 8.24 9.40
CA GLY A 167 -2.45 7.26 8.70
C GLY A 167 -2.98 5.82 8.66
N GLN A 168 -4.18 5.57 9.22
CA GLN A 168 -4.77 4.22 9.30
C GLN A 168 -6.01 4.05 8.42
N ILE A 169 -6.53 5.11 7.81
CA ILE A 169 -7.71 5.05 6.94
C ILE A 169 -7.28 5.09 5.47
N LEU A 170 -7.61 4.03 4.75
CA LEU A 170 -7.47 3.91 3.29
C LEU A 170 -8.85 4.04 2.65
N VAL A 171 -8.87 4.49 1.39
CA VAL A 171 -10.10 4.49 0.59
C VAL A 171 -9.96 3.53 -0.58
N GLY A 172 -10.90 2.59 -0.69
CA GLY A 172 -11.05 1.71 -1.85
C GLY A 172 -11.99 2.34 -2.88
N ILE A 173 -11.50 2.52 -4.10
CA ILE A 173 -12.25 3.05 -5.23
C ILE A 173 -12.32 1.95 -6.29
N ASP A 174 -13.46 1.28 -6.33
CA ASP A 174 -13.75 0.31 -7.37
C ASP A 174 -14.45 1.04 -8.53
N ALA A 175 -13.87 0.98 -9.72
CA ALA A 175 -14.32 1.76 -10.87
C ALA A 175 -14.74 0.86 -12.04
N ARG A 176 -15.78 1.29 -12.74
CA ARG A 176 -16.24 0.73 -14.01
C ARG A 176 -16.31 1.85 -15.04
N ASN A 177 -15.49 1.79 -16.08
CA ASN A 177 -15.36 2.86 -17.09
C ASN A 177 -15.03 4.23 -16.45
N GLY A 178 -14.11 4.25 -15.48
CA GLY A 178 -13.70 5.49 -14.79
C GLY A 178 -14.71 6.05 -13.78
N LYS A 179 -15.90 5.45 -13.65
CA LYS A 179 -16.93 5.84 -12.67
C LYS A 179 -16.95 4.90 -11.47
N VAL A 180 -17.20 5.45 -10.29
CA VAL A 180 -17.18 4.70 -9.02
C VAL A 180 -18.39 3.77 -8.93
N ALA A 181 -18.14 2.51 -8.61
CA ALA A 181 -19.14 1.54 -8.24
C ALA A 181 -19.21 1.39 -6.71
N THR A 182 -20.41 1.15 -6.18
CA THR A 182 -20.66 1.02 -4.75
C THR A 182 -21.47 -0.25 -4.43
N ARG A 183 -21.68 -0.53 -3.14
CA ARG A 183 -22.46 -1.67 -2.63
C ARG A 183 -22.01 -3.02 -3.20
N GLY A 184 -20.71 -3.30 -3.17
CA GLY A 184 -20.15 -4.54 -3.70
C GLY A 184 -20.32 -4.67 -5.22
N TRP A 185 -20.17 -3.56 -5.94
CA TRP A 185 -20.19 -3.47 -7.42
C TRP A 185 -21.57 -3.63 -8.07
N LEU A 186 -22.63 -3.61 -7.25
CA LEU A 186 -24.02 -3.71 -7.71
C LEU A 186 -24.54 -2.40 -8.31
N GLU A 187 -24.07 -1.25 -7.82
CA GLU A 187 -24.51 0.07 -8.27
C GLU A 187 -23.34 0.86 -8.87
N THR A 188 -23.53 1.46 -10.05
CA THR A 188 -22.55 2.40 -10.64
C THR A 188 -23.06 3.82 -10.45
N SER A 189 -22.25 4.67 -9.83
CA SER A 189 -22.57 6.09 -9.63
C SER A 189 -22.13 6.94 -10.82
N GLU A 190 -22.51 8.22 -10.84
CA GLU A 190 -22.02 9.20 -11.81
C GLU A 190 -20.68 9.85 -11.38
N VAL A 191 -20.15 9.50 -10.20
CA VAL A 191 -18.92 10.09 -9.66
C VAL A 191 -17.70 9.51 -10.37
N LEU A 192 -16.80 10.37 -10.85
CA LEU A 192 -15.52 9.94 -11.41
C LEU A 192 -14.57 9.45 -10.32
N ALA A 193 -13.83 8.39 -10.60
CA ALA A 193 -12.87 7.81 -9.66
C ALA A 193 -11.78 8.81 -9.25
N THR A 194 -11.31 9.63 -10.19
CA THR A 194 -10.32 10.69 -9.94
C THR A 194 -10.84 11.77 -8.99
N ASP A 195 -12.11 12.17 -9.15
CA ASP A 195 -12.71 13.22 -8.33
C ASP A 195 -12.89 12.74 -6.89
N LEU A 196 -13.36 11.50 -6.73
CA LEU A 196 -13.46 10.87 -5.42
C LEU A 196 -12.08 10.72 -4.77
N ALA A 197 -11.07 10.25 -5.51
CA ALA A 197 -9.71 10.09 -4.99
C ALA A 197 -9.14 11.43 -4.49
N HIS A 198 -9.30 12.49 -5.29
CA HIS A 198 -8.86 13.82 -4.92
C HIS A 198 -9.59 14.33 -3.67
N GLN A 199 -10.92 14.18 -3.61
CA GLN A 199 -11.71 14.54 -2.43
C GLN A 199 -11.21 13.78 -1.18
N MET A 200 -11.03 12.47 -1.28
CA MET A 200 -10.63 11.64 -0.13
C MET A 200 -9.21 11.94 0.34
N ALA A 201 -8.30 12.26 -0.57
CA ALA A 201 -6.97 12.75 -0.24
C ALA A 201 -7.04 14.06 0.56
N GLN A 202 -7.90 15.00 0.15
CA GLN A 202 -8.11 16.26 0.89
C GLN A 202 -8.73 16.05 2.27
N LEU A 203 -9.55 15.01 2.45
CA LEU A 203 -10.14 14.64 3.74
C LEU A 203 -9.20 13.83 4.63
N GLY A 204 -7.96 13.56 4.18
CA GLY A 204 -6.92 12.94 5.01
C GLY A 204 -6.79 11.43 4.88
N ALA A 205 -7.37 10.82 3.84
CA ALA A 205 -7.09 9.41 3.53
C ALA A 205 -5.57 9.20 3.36
N ALA A 206 -5.04 8.11 3.91
CA ALA A 206 -3.61 7.87 3.91
C ALA A 206 -3.10 7.33 2.55
N GLU A 207 -3.96 6.58 1.84
CA GLU A 207 -3.63 5.92 0.58
C GLU A 207 -4.94 5.51 -0.14
N ILE A 208 -4.91 5.48 -1.48
CA ILE A 208 -6.03 5.06 -2.32
C ILE A 208 -5.75 3.65 -2.87
N ILE A 209 -6.72 2.76 -2.76
CA ILE A 209 -6.72 1.50 -3.50
C ILE A 209 -7.64 1.68 -4.71
N TYR A 210 -7.13 1.49 -5.91
CA TYR A 210 -7.91 1.59 -7.14
C TYR A 210 -8.09 0.22 -7.78
N THR A 211 -9.34 -0.19 -7.95
CA THR A 211 -9.70 -1.45 -8.62
C THR A 211 -10.43 -1.16 -9.93
N ASP A 212 -9.91 -1.64 -11.06
CA ASP A 212 -10.70 -1.70 -12.29
C ASP A 212 -11.54 -2.99 -12.30
N ILE A 213 -12.84 -2.85 -12.09
CA ILE A 213 -13.79 -3.97 -11.97
C ILE A 213 -13.80 -4.84 -13.23
N GLN A 214 -13.59 -4.26 -14.42
CA GLN A 214 -13.63 -5.05 -15.66
C GLN A 214 -12.45 -5.99 -15.80
N ARG A 215 -11.33 -5.67 -15.13
CA ARG A 215 -10.10 -6.46 -15.14
C ARG A 215 -9.98 -7.33 -13.88
N ASP A 216 -10.82 -7.11 -12.87
CA ASP A 216 -10.70 -7.88 -11.65
C ASP A 216 -10.98 -9.38 -11.86
N GLY A 217 -10.05 -10.20 -11.40
CA GLY A 217 -10.10 -11.65 -11.58
C GLY A 217 -9.99 -12.16 -13.03
N THR A 218 -9.75 -11.31 -14.04
CA THR A 218 -9.72 -11.75 -15.47
C THR A 218 -8.35 -12.23 -15.95
N LEU A 219 -7.28 -11.90 -15.24
CA LEU A 219 -5.89 -12.14 -15.66
C LEU A 219 -5.51 -11.46 -17.00
N SER A 220 -6.09 -10.29 -17.29
CA SER A 220 -5.87 -9.54 -18.55
C SER A 220 -4.90 -8.35 -18.43
N GLY A 221 -4.13 -8.28 -17.34
CA GLY A 221 -3.26 -7.15 -17.01
C GLY A 221 -4.00 -5.97 -16.35
N PRO A 222 -3.32 -5.13 -15.55
CA PRO A 222 -3.90 -3.98 -14.85
C PRO A 222 -4.21 -2.81 -15.79
N ASN A 223 -5.08 -1.89 -15.35
CA ASN A 223 -5.39 -0.67 -16.11
C ASN A 223 -4.35 0.43 -15.90
N LEU A 224 -3.25 0.37 -16.64
CA LEU A 224 -2.13 1.31 -16.50
C LEU A 224 -2.51 2.77 -16.83
N GLU A 225 -3.46 2.97 -17.74
CA GLU A 225 -3.92 4.31 -18.12
C GLU A 225 -4.71 4.96 -16.98
N ALA A 226 -5.73 4.27 -16.47
CA ALA A 226 -6.53 4.77 -15.35
C ALA A 226 -5.68 4.97 -14.08
N LEU A 227 -4.73 4.06 -13.81
CA LEU A 227 -3.79 4.22 -12.67
C LEU A 227 -2.90 5.44 -12.84
N ARG A 228 -2.44 5.74 -14.06
CA ARG A 228 -1.65 6.94 -14.35
C ARG A 228 -2.50 8.20 -14.14
N GLU A 229 -3.73 8.22 -14.61
CA GLU A 229 -4.65 9.34 -14.40
C GLU A 229 -4.91 9.58 -12.91
N LEU A 230 -5.23 8.51 -12.16
CA LEU A 230 -5.50 8.59 -10.73
C LEU A 230 -4.27 9.08 -9.94
N ALA A 231 -3.09 8.51 -10.21
CA ALA A 231 -1.86 8.87 -9.51
C ALA A 231 -1.46 10.33 -9.75
N ASN A 232 -1.74 10.89 -10.95
CA ASN A 232 -1.53 12.31 -11.20
C ASN A 232 -2.56 13.22 -10.51
N ALA A 233 -3.74 12.70 -10.17
CA ALA A 233 -4.82 13.46 -9.53
C ALA A 233 -4.63 13.62 -8.02
N VAL A 234 -3.77 12.82 -7.37
CA VAL A 234 -3.59 12.82 -5.91
C VAL A 234 -2.14 12.88 -5.48
N ALA A 235 -1.87 13.46 -4.30
CA ALA A 235 -0.53 13.52 -3.73
C ALA A 235 -0.23 12.36 -2.75
N ILE A 236 -1.23 11.55 -2.44
CA ILE A 236 -1.09 10.37 -1.57
C ILE A 236 -0.82 9.11 -2.41
N PRO A 237 -0.21 8.07 -1.81
CA PRO A 237 0.07 6.83 -2.54
C PRO A 237 -1.19 6.17 -3.12
N VAL A 238 -0.99 5.45 -4.23
CA VAL A 238 -2.00 4.63 -4.90
C VAL A 238 -1.53 3.17 -4.93
N ILE A 239 -2.44 2.26 -4.59
CA ILE A 239 -2.29 0.81 -4.76
C ILE A 239 -3.14 0.37 -5.94
N ALA A 240 -2.50 -0.29 -6.90
CA ALA A 240 -3.18 -0.92 -8.02
C ALA A 240 -3.88 -2.21 -7.58
N SER A 241 -5.11 -2.43 -8.02
CA SER A 241 -5.87 -3.66 -7.81
C SER A 241 -6.62 -4.06 -9.09
N GLY A 242 -6.78 -5.35 -9.30
CA GLY A 242 -7.45 -5.93 -10.47
C GLY A 242 -6.54 -6.16 -11.69
N GLY A 243 -6.69 -7.33 -12.31
CA GLY A 243 -6.11 -7.63 -13.63
C GLY A 243 -4.71 -8.23 -13.67
N VAL A 244 -3.87 -8.03 -12.65
CA VAL A 244 -2.48 -8.56 -12.64
C VAL A 244 -2.45 -10.05 -12.97
N SER A 245 -1.69 -10.42 -14.01
CA SER A 245 -1.58 -11.81 -14.49
C SER A 245 -0.16 -12.30 -14.66
N SER A 246 0.82 -11.40 -14.71
CA SER A 246 2.23 -11.75 -14.89
C SER A 246 3.20 -10.85 -14.14
N ILE A 247 4.46 -11.28 -14.04
CA ILE A 247 5.57 -10.43 -13.56
C ILE A 247 5.77 -9.21 -14.47
N ALA A 248 5.47 -9.33 -15.78
CA ALA A 248 5.57 -8.21 -16.72
C ALA A 248 4.57 -7.08 -16.37
N ASP A 249 3.38 -7.43 -15.87
CA ASP A 249 2.42 -6.44 -15.36
C ASP A 249 2.98 -5.69 -14.15
N LEU A 250 3.61 -6.40 -13.21
CA LEU A 250 4.23 -5.80 -12.04
C LEU A 250 5.38 -4.85 -12.42
N LEU A 251 6.19 -5.21 -13.40
CA LEU A 251 7.23 -4.33 -13.95
C LEU A 251 6.63 -3.09 -14.62
N SER A 252 5.49 -3.24 -15.29
CA SER A 252 4.76 -2.13 -15.91
C SER A 252 4.16 -1.19 -14.85
N LEU A 253 3.63 -1.72 -13.76
CA LEU A 253 3.18 -0.95 -12.60
C LEU A 253 4.35 -0.23 -11.91
N LEU A 254 5.50 -0.89 -11.77
CA LEU A 254 6.70 -0.31 -11.17
C LEU A 254 7.18 0.94 -11.94
N ALA A 255 6.91 1.01 -13.25
CA ALA A 255 7.20 2.21 -14.04
C ALA A 255 6.36 3.43 -13.63
N LEU A 256 5.21 3.22 -12.97
CA LEU A 256 4.32 4.26 -12.44
C LEU A 256 4.65 4.68 -11.00
N GLU A 257 5.63 4.05 -10.35
CA GLU A 257 6.05 4.42 -8.98
C GLU A 257 6.40 5.91 -8.81
N PRO A 258 7.12 6.56 -9.75
CA PRO A 258 7.40 8.00 -9.64
C PRO A 258 6.16 8.90 -9.69
N LEU A 259 5.03 8.38 -10.16
CA LEU A 259 3.76 9.09 -10.18
C LEU A 259 2.94 8.86 -8.89
N GLY A 260 3.34 7.90 -8.04
CA GLY A 260 2.66 7.59 -6.79
C GLY A 260 2.03 6.20 -6.71
N VAL A 261 2.17 5.34 -7.73
CA VAL A 261 1.71 3.94 -7.65
C VAL A 261 2.74 3.10 -6.89
N THR A 262 2.49 2.83 -5.61
CA THR A 262 3.51 2.25 -4.71
C THR A 262 3.26 0.79 -4.33
N GLY A 263 2.06 0.28 -4.60
CA GLY A 263 1.68 -1.11 -4.33
C GLY A 263 0.81 -1.72 -5.41
N ALA A 264 0.78 -3.04 -5.43
CA ALA A 264 -0.09 -3.84 -6.27
C ALA A 264 -0.71 -4.97 -5.45
N ILE A 265 -2.04 -4.99 -5.36
CA ILE A 265 -2.78 -6.14 -4.81
C ILE A 265 -2.81 -7.22 -5.88
N VAL A 266 -2.30 -8.40 -5.54
CA VAL A 266 -2.28 -9.56 -6.42
C VAL A 266 -3.12 -10.64 -5.79
N GLY A 267 -4.26 -10.91 -6.42
CA GLY A 267 -5.23 -11.89 -5.95
C GLY A 267 -5.10 -13.21 -6.70
N ARG A 268 -6.04 -13.43 -7.63
CA ARG A 268 -6.20 -14.69 -8.37
C ARG A 268 -4.89 -15.28 -8.90
N ALA A 269 -4.03 -14.48 -9.54
CA ALA A 269 -2.81 -14.96 -10.19
C ALA A 269 -1.84 -15.72 -9.25
N ILE A 270 -1.79 -15.35 -7.97
CA ILE A 270 -0.97 -16.07 -6.98
C ILE A 270 -1.65 -17.39 -6.59
N TYR A 271 -2.98 -17.38 -6.40
CA TYR A 271 -3.74 -18.58 -6.02
C TYR A 271 -3.76 -19.64 -7.12
N THR A 272 -3.79 -19.23 -8.40
CA THR A 272 -3.79 -20.14 -9.55
C THR A 272 -2.38 -20.53 -10.00
N GLY A 273 -1.33 -19.98 -9.38
CA GLY A 273 0.07 -20.29 -9.69
C GLY A 273 0.61 -19.62 -10.96
N ASP A 274 -0.16 -18.73 -11.60
CA ASP A 274 0.31 -17.93 -12.74
C ASP A 274 1.48 -17.00 -12.35
N ILE A 275 1.52 -16.58 -11.08
CA ILE A 275 2.60 -15.81 -10.49
C ILE A 275 3.04 -16.45 -9.17
N SER A 276 4.33 -16.73 -9.01
CA SER A 276 4.91 -16.98 -7.69
C SER A 276 5.06 -15.66 -6.92
N LEU A 277 4.49 -15.55 -5.72
CA LEU A 277 4.62 -14.35 -4.89
C LEU A 277 6.09 -14.03 -4.58
N LYS A 278 6.89 -15.05 -4.29
CA LYS A 278 8.32 -14.91 -4.04
C LYS A 278 9.07 -14.31 -5.23
N GLU A 279 8.77 -14.77 -6.45
CA GLU A 279 9.36 -14.23 -7.68
C GLU A 279 8.88 -12.80 -7.96
N ALA A 280 7.59 -12.53 -7.76
CA ALA A 280 7.03 -11.19 -7.89
C ALA A 280 7.74 -10.18 -6.97
N ILE A 281 7.91 -10.53 -5.68
CA ILE A 281 8.65 -9.70 -4.72
C ILE A 281 10.11 -9.52 -5.17
N ARG A 282 10.76 -10.59 -5.65
CA ARG A 282 12.14 -10.51 -6.18
C ARG A 282 12.26 -9.73 -7.48
N ALA A 283 11.17 -9.54 -8.23
CA ALA A 283 11.19 -8.74 -9.44
C ALA A 283 11.07 -7.24 -9.14
N VAL A 284 10.15 -6.85 -8.25
CA VAL A 284 9.77 -5.43 -8.09
C VAL A 284 9.83 -4.90 -6.65
N GLY A 285 9.89 -5.77 -5.65
CA GLY A 285 9.87 -5.42 -4.24
C GLY A 285 11.24 -5.06 -3.65
N GLN A 286 11.30 -4.96 -2.32
CA GLN A 286 12.54 -4.70 -1.61
C GLN A 286 13.51 -5.89 -1.72
N GLY A 287 14.77 -5.63 -2.09
CA GLY A 287 15.75 -6.71 -2.29
C GLY A 287 15.54 -7.49 -3.58
N ARG A 288 14.92 -6.85 -4.57
CA ARG A 288 14.76 -7.34 -5.94
C ARG A 288 16.10 -7.73 -6.58
N TRP A 289 16.08 -8.54 -7.63
CA TRP A 289 17.28 -9.05 -8.28
C TRP A 289 18.27 -7.96 -8.72
N GLN A 290 17.77 -6.80 -9.16
CA GLN A 290 18.59 -5.66 -9.57
C GLN A 290 19.32 -4.97 -8.40
N ASP A 291 18.83 -5.18 -7.18
CA ASP A 291 19.40 -4.59 -5.96
C ASP A 291 20.52 -5.45 -5.36
N VAL A 292 20.65 -6.71 -5.79
CA VAL A 292 21.66 -7.65 -5.32
C VAL A 292 22.91 -7.48 -6.20
N PRO A 293 24.06 -7.09 -5.62
CA PRO A 293 25.31 -7.03 -6.39
C PRO A 293 25.59 -8.39 -7.01
N PRO A 294 26.13 -8.45 -8.25
CA PRO A 294 26.58 -9.73 -8.79
C PRO A 294 27.57 -10.36 -7.81
N ASP A 295 27.38 -11.65 -7.53
CA ASP A 295 28.35 -12.46 -6.80
C ASP A 295 29.59 -12.56 -7.67
N LEU A 296 30.46 -11.56 -7.57
CA LEU A 296 31.83 -11.63 -8.05
C LEU A 296 32.54 -12.57 -7.09
N GLY A 297 32.25 -13.86 -7.24
CA GLY A 297 32.88 -14.91 -6.47
C GLY A 297 34.37 -14.64 -6.43
N SER A 298 34.99 -14.91 -5.28
CA SER A 298 36.43 -14.85 -5.08
C SER A 298 37.12 -15.84 -6.02
N SER A 299 37.17 -15.49 -7.30
CA SER A 299 38.13 -15.99 -8.25
C SER A 299 39.43 -15.33 -7.85
N SER A 300 40.07 -15.95 -6.86
CA SER A 300 41.51 -15.86 -6.69
C SER A 300 42.12 -16.22 -8.04
N PHE A 301 42.45 -15.19 -8.82
CA PHE A 301 43.44 -15.33 -9.88
C PHE A 301 44.71 -15.85 -9.22
N ALA A 302 44.99 -17.12 -9.46
CA ALA A 302 46.27 -17.78 -9.20
C ALA A 302 46.75 -18.35 -10.54
#